data_AF-A0A918TR07-F1
#
_entry.id   AF-A0A918TR07-F1
#
_cell.length_a   1.000
_cell.length_b   1.000
_cell.length_c   1.000
_cell.angle_alpha   90.00
_cell.angle_beta   90.00
_cell.angle_gamma   90.00
#
_symmetry.space_group_name_H-M   'P 1'
#
loop_
_entity.id
_entity.type
_entity.pdbx_description
1 polymer ?
#
loop_
_entity_poly.entity_id
_entity_poly.type
_entity_poly.pdbx_seq_one_letter_code
_entity_poly.pdbx_strand_id
1 'polypeptide(L)' 'MNDLKRVEQSSFQRGQQAGRATEVRRAYHQAQLEKERPEPPVPTRYYEVDVPAHTASDGVKIEAHKLTLAVVR' A
#
# COMPACT_ATOMS: atom_id res chain seq x y z
N MET A 1 -53.94 21.26 -11.90
CA MET A 1 -53.60 19.83 -11.99
C MET A 1 -52.13 19.54 -12.40
N ASN A 2 -51.32 20.53 -12.78
CA ASN A 2 -49.94 20.30 -13.27
C ASN A 2 -48.85 20.33 -12.18
N ASP A 3 -49.11 20.96 -11.03
CA ASP A 3 -48.06 21.19 -10.02
C ASP A 3 -47.70 19.92 -9.23
N LEU A 4 -48.69 19.07 -8.93
CA LEU A 4 -48.48 17.78 -8.24
C LEU A 4 -47.54 16.86 -9.03
N LYS A 5 -47.76 16.72 -10.34
CA LYS A 5 -46.91 15.91 -11.22
C LYS A 5 -45.47 16.44 -11.29
N ARG A 6 -45.30 17.77 -11.23
CA ARG A 6 -43.98 18.43 -11.19
C ARG A 6 -43.26 18.14 -9.87
N VAL A 7 -43.97 18.20 -8.75
CA VAL A 7 -43.44 17.90 -7.42
C VAL A 7 -43.01 16.44 -7.34
N GLU A 8 -43.82 15.50 -7.83
CA GLU A 8 -43.51 14.06 -7.88
C GLU A 8 -42.30 13.75 -8.77
N GLN A 9 -42.21 14.37 -9.96
CA GLN A 9 -41.02 14.23 -10.80
C GLN A 9 -39.76 14.79 -10.13
N SER A 10 -39.88 15.91 -9.42
CA SER A 10 -38.75 16.52 -8.70
C SER A 10 -38.27 15.67 -7.52
N SER A 11 -39.18 15.05 -6.75
CA SER A 11 -38.83 14.15 -5.65
C SER A 11 -38.20 12.86 -6.14
N PHE A 12 -38.72 12.29 -7.24
CA PHE A 12 -38.15 11.12 -7.88
C PHE A 12 -36.71 11.36 -8.38
N GLN A 13 -36.46 12.49 -9.04
CA GLN A 13 -35.12 12.87 -9.50
C GLN A 13 -34.15 13.07 -8.32
N ARG A 14 -34.59 13.73 -7.24
CA ARG A 14 -33.79 13.86 -6.01
C ARG A 14 -33.45 12.50 -5.39
N GLY A 15 -34.41 11.58 -5.35
CA GLY A 15 -34.20 10.22 -4.87
C GLY A 15 -33.16 9.46 -5.69
N GLN A 16 -33.23 9.55 -7.03
CA GLN A 16 -32.24 8.94 -7.91
C GLN A 16 -30.84 9.53 -7.71
N GLN A 17 -30.73 10.86 -7.60
CA GLN A 17 -29.45 11.52 -7.35
C GLN A 17 -28.86 11.13 -5.98
N ALA A 18 -29.69 11.03 -4.95
CA ALA A 18 -29.27 10.57 -3.62
C ALA A 18 -28.77 9.11 -3.65
N GLY A 19 -29.44 8.23 -4.39
CA GLY A 19 -29.00 6.85 -4.62
C GLY A 19 -27.62 6.79 -5.26
N ARG A 20 -27.44 7.48 -6.40
CA ARG A 20 -26.15 7.58 -7.10
C ARG A 20 -25.04 8.15 -6.22
N ALA A 21 -25.34 9.21 -5.45
CA ALA A 21 -24.37 9.80 -4.53
C ALA A 21 -23.97 8.85 -3.39
N THR A 22 -24.85 7.92 -3.01
CA THR A 22 -24.56 6.90 -1.99
C THR A 22 -23.67 5.79 -2.58
N GLU A 23 -23.94 5.36 -3.81
CA GLU A 23 -23.12 4.40 -4.54
C GLU A 23 -21.69 4.92 -4.76
N VAL A 24 -21.55 6.17 -5.21
CA VAL A 24 -20.23 6.81 -5.41
C VAL A 24 -19.45 6.90 -4.10
N ARG A 25 -20.11 7.31 -2.99
CA ARG A 25 -19.45 7.35 -1.67
C ARG A 25 -19.00 5.97 -1.21
N ARG A 26 -19.82 4.94 -1.43
CA ARG A 26 -19.47 3.55 -1.10
C ARG A 26 -18.24 3.08 -1.90
N ALA A 27 -18.24 3.33 -3.21
CA ALA A 27 -17.12 2.96 -4.08
C ALA A 27 -15.82 3.68 -3.68
N TYR A 28 -15.91 4.98 -3.39
CA TYR A 28 -14.77 5.77 -2.91
C TYR A 28 -14.21 5.23 -1.59
N HIS A 29 -15.08 4.92 -0.63
CA HIS A 29 -14.68 4.36 0.66
C HIS A 29 -14.02 2.98 0.51
N GLN A 30 -14.56 2.11 -0.35
CA GLN A 30 -13.94 0.81 -0.66
C GLN A 30 -12.55 0.96 -1.29
N ALA A 31 -12.40 1.88 -2.25
CA ALA A 31 -11.10 2.14 -2.87
C ALA A 31 -10.07 2.74 -1.90
N GLN A 32 -10.51 3.54 -0.91
CA GLN A 32 -9.63 4.04 0.15
C GLN A 32 -9.16 2.90 1.06
N LEU A 33 -10.07 2.01 1.49
CA LEU A 33 -9.71 0.86 2.33
C LEU A 33 -8.73 -0.11 1.65
N GLU A 34 -8.83 -0.27 0.33
CA GLU A 34 -7.87 -1.08 -0.44
C GLU A 34 -6.49 -0.42 -0.51
N LYS A 35 -6.42 0.90 -0.62
CA LYS A 35 -5.15 1.66 -0.63
C LYS A 35 -4.50 1.75 0.75
N GLU A 36 -5.29 1.81 1.81
CA GLU A 36 -4.80 1.87 3.18
C GLU A 36 -4.32 0.51 3.70
N ARG A 37 -4.51 -0.58 2.95
CA ARG A 37 -4.00 -1.90 3.34
C ARG A 37 -2.46 -1.85 3.29
N PRO A 38 -1.76 -1.89 4.43
CA PRO A 38 -0.31 -1.83 4.42
C PRO A 38 0.22 -3.09 3.74
N GLU A 39 1.11 -2.91 2.77
CA GLU A 39 1.85 -4.03 2.21
C GLU A 39 2.69 -4.69 3.31
N PRO A 40 2.72 -6.03 3.38
CA PRO A 40 3.55 -6.70 4.37
C PRO A 40 5.03 -6.33 4.14
N PRO A 41 5.81 -6.08 5.21
CA PRO A 41 7.22 -5.75 5.06
C PRO A 41 7.94 -6.90 4.35
N VAL A 42 8.84 -6.57 3.42
CA VAL A 42 9.62 -7.60 2.72
C VAL A 42 10.53 -8.31 3.73
N PRO A 43 10.56 -9.66 3.76
CA PRO A 43 11.39 -10.38 4.70
C PRO A 43 12.88 -10.16 4.41
N THR A 44 13.61 -9.65 5.40
CA THR A 44 15.07 -9.59 5.38
C THR A 44 15.65 -10.99 5.49
N ARG A 45 16.53 -11.38 4.57
CA ARG A 45 17.29 -12.63 4.63
C ARG A 45 18.70 -12.38 5.11
N TYR A 46 19.22 -13.26 5.95
CA TYR A 46 20.58 -13.19 6.47
C TYR A 46 21.41 -14.35 5.92
N TYR A 47 22.61 -14.04 5.42
CA TYR A 47 23.56 -15.03 4.93
C TYR A 47 24.89 -14.87 5.68
N GLU A 48 25.51 -15.99 6.05
CA GLU A 48 26.90 -16.01 6.50
C GLU A 48 27.80 -16.29 5.30
N VAL A 49 28.83 -15.47 5.13
CA VAL A 49 29.86 -15.64 4.10
C VAL A 49 31.21 -15.73 4.79
N ASP A 50 32.00 -16.75 4.42
CA ASP A 50 33.38 -16.87 4.88
C ASP A 50 34.25 -15.87 4.10
N VAL A 51 34.90 -14.97 4.84
CA VAL A 51 35.83 -13.98 4.30
C VAL A 51 37.26 -14.47 4.53
N PRO A 52 38.06 -14.67 3.47
CA PRO A 52 39.44 -15.10 3.62
C PRO A 52 40.31 -14.01 4.23
N ALA A 53 41.44 -14.43 4.81
CA ALA A 53 42.45 -13.50 5.30
C ALA A 53 42.99 -12.62 4.15
N HIS A 54 43.03 -11.32 4.36
CA HIS A 54 43.48 -10.35 3.36
C HIS A 54 44.14 -9.15 4.03
N THR A 55 44.78 -8.31 3.23
CA THR A 55 45.34 -7.04 3.71
C THR A 55 44.44 -5.91 3.23
N ALA A 56 43.96 -5.10 4.15
CA ALA A 56 43.17 -3.91 3.82
C ALA A 56 44.05 -2.85 3.13
N SER A 57 43.42 -1.87 2.49
CA SER A 57 44.11 -0.83 1.72
C SER A 57 45.05 0.05 2.55
N ASP A 58 44.87 0.08 3.87
CA ASP A 58 45.71 0.78 4.84
C ASP A 58 46.89 -0.07 5.34
N GLY A 59 47.04 -1.30 4.85
CA GLY A 59 48.10 -2.23 5.22
C GLY A 59 47.79 -3.11 6.44
N VAL A 60 46.59 -2.99 7.03
CA VAL A 60 46.18 -3.83 8.16
C VAL A 60 45.89 -5.25 7.67
N LYS A 61 46.47 -6.25 8.34
CA LYS A 61 46.15 -7.67 8.08
C LYS A 61 44.87 -8.05 8.80
N ILE A 62 43.90 -8.52 8.03
CA ILE A 62 42.62 -9.01 8.53
C ILE A 62 42.63 -10.54 8.43
N GLU A 63 42.39 -11.20 9.56
CA GLU A 63 42.28 -12.66 9.62
C GLU A 63 40.99 -13.16 8.99
N ALA A 64 40.96 -14.46 8.66
CA ALA A 64 39.76 -15.08 8.11
C ALA A 64 38.63 -15.02 9.15
N HIS A 65 37.45 -14.56 8.73
CA HIS A 65 36.31 -14.37 9.61
C HIS A 65 35.00 -14.56 8.85
N LYS A 66 33.90 -14.66 9.59
CA LYS A 66 32.56 -14.76 9.01
C LYS A 66 31.90 -13.39 8.97
N LEU A 67 31.27 -13.07 7.84
CA LEU A 67 30.51 -11.85 7.64
C LEU A 67 29.03 -12.18 7.50
N THR A 68 28.19 -11.55 8.31
CA THR A 68 26.72 -11.67 8.20
C THR A 68 26.19 -10.54 7.33
N LEU A 69 25.55 -10.89 6.22
CA LEU A 69 24.97 -9.94 5.28
C LEU A 69 23.44 -9.95 5.40
N ALA A 70 22.85 -8.75 5.56
CA ALA A 70 21.41 -8.55 5.48
C ALA A 70 21.02 -8.19 4.04
N VAL A 71 20.20 -9.02 3.41
CA VAL A 71 19.65 -8.78 2.08
C VAL A 71 18.18 -8.40 2.21
N VAL A 72 17.88 -7.15 1.88
CA VAL A 72 16.51 -6.65 1.71
C VAL A 72 16.15 -6.87 0.24
N ARG A 73 15.09 -7.65 -0.02
CA ARG A 73 14.62 -7.91 -1.39
C ARG A 73 13.56 -6.89 -1.81
#